data_AF-A0A914PAA1-F1
#
_entry.id   AF-A0A914PAA1-F1
#
_cell.length_a   1.000
_cell.length_b   1.000
_cell.length_c   1.000
_cell.angle_alpha   90.00
_cell.angle_beta   90.00
_cell.angle_gamma   90.00
#
_symmetry.space_group_name_H-M   'P 1'
#
loop_
_entity.id
_entity.type
_entity.pdbx_description
1 polymer ?
#
loop_
_entity_poly.entity_id
_entity_poly.type
_entity_poly.pdbx_seq_one_letter_code
_entity_poly.pdbx_strand_id
1 'polypeptide(L)'
;MCDHSAYFQIYQGERISADKNHFIMDVKLEGLPKKRAEEVKATLEIELDANGFLTAVVRGWGKEVTKQVNFNEKKTTGKMIEDIKNGNN
;
A
#
# COMPACT_ATOMS: atom_id res chain seq x y z
N MET A 1 -19.39 -16.98 -7.10
CA MET A 1 -18.42 -16.52 -8.12
C MET A 1 -17.12 -16.23 -7.39
N CYS A 2 -15.99 -16.81 -7.81
CA CYS A 2 -14.69 -16.49 -7.18
C CYS A 2 -14.15 -15.25 -7.87
N ASP A 3 -14.20 -14.12 -7.18
CA ASP A 3 -13.68 -12.85 -7.66
C ASP A 3 -12.15 -12.88 -7.61
N HIS A 4 -11.51 -12.60 -8.75
CA HIS A 4 -10.07 -12.44 -8.78
C HIS A 4 -9.69 -11.03 -8.29
N SER A 5 -8.49 -10.93 -7.74
CA SER A 5 -7.97 -9.67 -7.21
C SER A 5 -6.50 -9.48 -7.55
N ALA A 6 -6.09 -8.23 -7.66
CA ALA A 6 -4.70 -7.82 -7.73
C ALA A 6 -4.33 -7.08 -6.44
N TYR A 7 -3.15 -7.37 -5.93
CA TYR A 7 -2.61 -6.74 -4.73
C TYR A 7 -1.37 -5.95 -5.09
N PHE A 8 -1.36 -4.67 -4.71
CA PHE A 8 -0.26 -3.76 -4.90
C PHE A 8 0.29 -3.40 -3.52
N GLN A 9 1.56 -3.71 -3.27
CA GLN A 9 2.24 -3.33 -2.04
C GLN A 9 3.23 -2.22 -2.33
N ILE A 10 3.15 -1.13 -1.57
CA ILE A 10 3.94 0.09 -1.75
C ILE A 10 4.96 0.18 -0.61
N TYR A 11 6.23 0.25 -1.00
CA TYR A 11 7.38 0.34 -0.11
C TYR A 11 8.22 1.58 -0.46
N GLN A 12 8.92 2.14 0.51
CA GLN A 12 9.92 3.19 0.33
C GLN A 12 11.27 2.73 0.86
N GLY A 13 12.30 2.93 0.05
CA GLY A 13 13.69 2.70 0.44
C GLY A 13 14.60 2.57 -0.77
N GLU A 14 15.89 2.39 -0.49
CA GLU A 14 16.94 2.35 -1.52
C GLU A 14 17.43 0.91 -1.80
N ARG A 15 16.84 -0.10 -1.13
CA ARG A 15 17.21 -1.49 -1.35
C ARG A 15 16.41 -2.07 -2.52
N ILE A 16 17.04 -2.95 -3.29
CA ILE A 16 16.39 -3.64 -4.41
C ILE A 16 15.30 -4.62 -3.94
N SER A 17 15.47 -5.22 -2.76
CA SER A 17 14.54 -6.20 -2.21
C SER A 17 13.48 -5.50 -1.35
N ALA A 18 12.21 -5.71 -1.66
CA ALA A 18 11.08 -5.04 -1.01
C ALA A 18 10.99 -5.31 0.50
N ASP A 19 11.37 -6.51 0.94
CA ASP A 19 11.44 -6.93 2.36
C ASP A 19 12.46 -6.13 3.19
N LYS A 20 13.40 -5.44 2.53
CA LYS A 20 14.41 -4.59 3.18
C LYS A 20 14.07 -3.09 3.13
N ASN A 21 12.88 -2.75 2.63
CA ASN A 21 12.38 -1.39 2.54
C ASN A 21 11.25 -1.15 3.55
N HIS A 22 10.94 0.11 3.79
CA HIS A 22 9.85 0.49 4.67
C HIS A 22 8.50 0.26 4.00
N PHE A 23 7.66 -0.59 4.57
CA PHE A 23 6.29 -0.80 4.08
C PHE A 23 5.42 0.41 4.42
N ILE A 24 4.74 0.96 3.41
CA ILE A 24 3.86 2.12 3.57
C ILE A 24 2.41 1.68 3.62
N MET A 25 1.95 1.04 2.56
CA MET A 25 0.56 0.61 2.39
C MET A 25 0.41 -0.48 1.34
N ASP A 26 -0.75 -1.13 1.36
CA ASP A 26 -1.22 -2.08 0.36
C ASP A 26 -2.56 -1.61 -0.22
N VAL A 27 -2.78 -1.85 -1.51
CA VAL A 27 -4.05 -1.57 -2.20
C VAL A 27 -4.50 -2.84 -2.93
N LYS A 28 -5.76 -3.23 -2.70
CA LYS A 28 -6.35 -4.41 -3.32
C LYS A 28 -7.42 -3.98 -4.32
N LEU A 29 -7.28 -4.41 -5.57
CA LEU A 29 -8.30 -4.27 -6.60
C LEU A 29 -9.05 -5.60 -6.74
N GLU A 30 -10.31 -5.63 -6.36
CA GLU A 30 -11.19 -6.81 -6.44
C GLU A 30 -12.10 -6.79 -7.67
N GLY A 31 -12.71 -7.94 -7.99
CA GLY A 31 -13.69 -8.05 -9.07
C GLY A 31 -13.06 -8.08 -10.46
N LEU A 32 -11.80 -8.54 -10.56
CA LEU A 32 -11.14 -8.71 -11.84
C LEU A 32 -11.76 -9.89 -12.61
N PRO A 33 -11.88 -9.77 -13.95
CA PRO A 33 -12.47 -10.82 -14.76
C PRO A 33 -11.51 -12.01 -14.87
N LYS A 34 -12.07 -13.19 -15.09
CA LYS A 34 -11.31 -14.38 -15.50
C LYS A 34 -10.83 -14.23 -16.94
N LYS A 35 -9.65 -13.67 -17.12
CA LYS A 35 -8.97 -13.54 -18.40
C LYS A 35 -7.56 -14.11 -18.32
N ARG A 36 -6.89 -14.27 -19.47
CA ARG A 36 -5.48 -14.68 -19.47
C ARG A 36 -4.64 -13.61 -18.78
N ALA A 37 -3.45 -14.00 -18.31
CA ALA A 37 -2.48 -13.03 -17.83
C ALA A 37 -2.25 -11.94 -18.89
N GLU A 38 -2.01 -10.71 -18.43
CA GLU A 38 -1.75 -9.52 -19.28
C GLU A 38 -2.95 -8.96 -20.07
N GLU A 39 -4.07 -9.68 -20.16
CA GLU A 39 -5.30 -9.17 -20.79
C GLU A 39 -6.08 -8.20 -19.89
N VAL A 40 -5.79 -8.22 -18.58
CA VAL A 40 -6.37 -7.31 -17.59
C VAL A 40 -5.34 -6.24 -17.27
N LYS A 41 -5.66 -4.99 -17.58
CA LYS A 41 -4.82 -3.84 -17.28
C LYS A 41 -5.39 -3.09 -16.08
N ALA A 42 -4.50 -2.75 -15.15
CA ALA A 42 -4.77 -1.82 -14.07
C ALA A 42 -3.67 -0.74 -14.07
N THR A 43 -4.05 0.47 -13.73
CA THR A 43 -3.15 1.61 -13.56
C THR A 43 -3.08 1.92 -12.08
N LEU A 44 -1.88 1.94 -11.51
CA LEU A 44 -1.60 2.47 -10.19
C LEU A 44 -0.99 3.86 -10.35
N GLU A 45 -1.66 4.85 -9.80
CA GLU A 45 -1.17 6.22 -9.67
C GLU A 45 -0.78 6.47 -8.22
N ILE A 46 0.37 7.09 -7.99
CA ILE A 46 0.89 7.43 -6.67
C ILE A 46 1.17 8.92 -6.64
N GLU A 47 0.56 9.62 -5.71
CA GLU A 47 0.71 11.07 -5.52
C GLU A 47 1.11 11.35 -4.06
N LEU A 48 2.15 12.15 -3.87
CA LEU A 48 2.53 12.69 -2.56
C LEU A 48 2.23 14.19 -2.57
N ASP A 49 1.30 14.62 -1.74
CA ASP A 49 0.91 16.03 -1.66
C ASP A 49 1.85 16.86 -0.76
N ALA A 50 1.69 18.18 -0.80
CA ALA A 50 2.50 19.10 0.00
C ALA A 50 2.27 18.99 1.52
N ASN A 51 1.17 18.36 1.96
CA ASN A 51 0.88 18.11 3.37
C ASN A 51 1.52 16.79 3.86
N GLY A 52 2.14 16.04 2.95
CA GLY A 52 2.73 14.75 3.23
C GLY A 52 1.73 13.63 3.34
N PHE A 53 0.59 13.70 2.63
CA PHE A 53 -0.25 12.54 2.41
C PHE A 53 0.17 11.83 1.13
N LEU A 54 0.41 10.53 1.24
CA LEU A 54 0.62 9.65 0.10
C LEU A 54 -0.71 9.01 -0.28
N THR A 55 -1.16 9.29 -1.50
CA THR A 55 -2.37 8.72 -2.09
C THR A 55 -1.98 7.72 -3.17
N ALA A 56 -2.55 6.51 -3.09
CA ALA A 56 -2.47 5.51 -4.13
C ALA A 56 -3.87 5.27 -4.72
N VAL A 57 -3.98 5.44 -6.03
CA VAL A 57 -5.22 5.21 -6.78
C VAL A 57 -5.00 4.08 -7.78
N VAL A 58 -5.74 3.00 -7.61
CA VAL A 58 -5.71 1.85 -8.52
C VAL A 58 -6.99 1.83 -9.34
N ARG A 59 -6.85 1.91 -10.67
CA ARG A 59 -7.96 1.88 -11.63
C ARG A 59 -7.82 0.71 -12.56
N GLY A 60 -8.86 -0.09 -12.74
CA GLY A 60 -8.84 -1.21 -13.67
C GLY A 60 -10.20 -1.87 -13.78
N TRP A 61 -10.57 -2.28 -15.00
CA TRP A 61 -11.81 -3.02 -15.26
C TRP A 61 -13.10 -2.35 -14.72
N GLY A 62 -13.21 -1.03 -14.87
CA GLY A 62 -14.37 -0.27 -14.38
C GLY A 62 -14.45 -0.16 -12.85
N LYS A 63 -13.36 -0.50 -12.15
CA LYS A 63 -13.21 -0.36 -10.71
C LYS A 63 -12.13 0.66 -10.41
N GLU A 64 -12.31 1.37 -9.31
CA GLU A 64 -11.35 2.30 -8.75
C GLU A 64 -11.26 2.04 -7.24
N VAL A 65 -10.04 1.99 -6.72
CA VAL A 65 -9.76 1.88 -5.29
C VAL A 65 -8.74 2.93 -4.94
N THR A 66 -9.08 3.80 -3.99
CA THR A 66 -8.21 4.86 -3.49
C THR A 66 -7.86 4.55 -2.05
N LYS A 67 -6.57 4.64 -1.73
CA LYS A 67 -6.08 4.56 -0.35
C LYS A 67 -5.11 5.70 -0.10
N GLN A 68 -5.27 6.35 1.03
CA GLN A 68 -4.42 7.46 1.45
C GLN A 68 -3.85 7.15 2.82
N VAL A 69 -2.59 7.54 3.04
CA VAL A 69 -1.92 7.45 4.33
C VAL A 69 -1.15 8.74 4.59
N ASN A 70 -1.06 9.13 5.86
CA ASN A 70 -0.14 10.17 6.27
C ASN A 70 1.29 9.60 6.16
N PHE A 71 2.07 10.12 5.23
CA PHE A 71 3.44 9.69 4.94
C PHE A 71 4.44 10.19 6.00
N ASN A 72 4.12 11.31 6.65
CA ASN A 72 4.95 11.92 7.68
C ASN A 72 4.73 11.28 9.06
N GLU A 73 3.62 10.56 9.24
CA GLU A 73 3.40 9.79 10.46
C GLU A 73 4.42 8.64 10.54
N LYS A 74 5.34 8.74 11.50
CA LYS A 74 6.15 7.61 11.91
C LYS A 74 5.20 6.52 12.39
N LYS A 75 4.97 5.48 11.58
CA LYS A 75 4.43 4.22 12.06
C LYS A 75 5.43 3.64 13.04
N THR A 76 5.23 3.97 14.31
CA THR A 76 5.92 3.36 15.44
C THR A 76 5.59 1.88 15.35
N THR A 77 6.53 1.10 14.81
CA THR A 77 6.38 -0.35 14.70
C THR A 77 6.19 -0.88 16.12
N GLY A 78 5.27 -1.82 16.33
CA GLY A 78 4.80 -2.24 17.67
C GLY A 78 5.87 -2.57 18.71
N LYS A 79 7.12 -2.83 18.30
CA LYS A 79 8.29 -2.98 19.17
C LYS A 79 8.65 -1.72 19.98
N MET A 80 8.47 -0.51 19.45
CA MET A 80 8.79 0.73 20.19
C MET A 80 7.72 1.11 21.23
N ILE A 81 6.50 0.55 21.16
CA ILE A 81 5.43 0.83 22.13
C ILE A 81 5.63 0.01 23.41
N GLU A 82 6.23 -1.18 23.33
CA GLU A 82 6.53 -2.01 24.51
C GLU A 82 7.65 -1.42 25.36
N ASP A 83 8.67 -0.80 24.75
CA ASP A 83 9.77 -0.17 25.49
C ASP A 83 9.35 1.10 26.24
N ILE A 84 8.36 1.87 25.72
CA ILE A 84 7.83 3.06 26.39
C ILE A 84 6.95 2.67 27.60
N LYS A 85 6.27 1.52 27.56
CA LYS A 85 5.42 1.06 28.67
C LYS A 85 6.22 0.50 29.85
N ASN A 86 7.44 0.04 29.63
CA ASN A 86 8.28 -0.58 30.66
C ASN A 86 9.32 0.39 31.28
N GLY A 87 9.35 1.66 30.84
CA GLY A 87 10.33 2.67 31.27
C GLY A 87 9.86 3.63 32.38
N ASN A 88 8.73 3.36 33.04
CA ASN A 88 8.32 4.08 34.24
C ASN A 88 8.36 3.12 35.44
N ASN A 89 9.55 2.95 36.02
CA ASN A 89 9.75 2.45 37.37
C ASN A 89 10.85 3.28 38.05
#